data_AF-A0AA39FDZ9-F1
#
_entry.id   AF-A0AA39FDZ9-F1
#
_cell.length_a   1.000
_cell.length_b   1.000
_cell.length_c   1.000
_cell.angle_alpha   90.00
_cell.angle_beta   90.00
_cell.angle_gamma   90.00
#
_symmetry.space_group_name_H-M   'P 1'
#
loop_
_entity.id
_entity.type
_entity.pdbx_description
1 polymer ?
#
loop_
_entity_poly.entity_id
_entity_poly.type
_entity_poly.pdbx_seq_one_letter_code
_entity_poly.pdbx_strand_id
1 'polypeptide(L)' 'MPCIMIKGSVWRNTEDELLKVAVMKYGKNQWNRIASLLNRKSAKQCKAGWFEWLDPSIKKTEWSREED' A
#
# COMPACT_ATOMS: atom_id res chain seq x y z
N MET A 1 -4.32 -13.42 0.19
CA MET A 1 -4.29 -12.03 -0.35
C MET A 1 -3.44 -12.07 -1.61
N PRO A 2 -3.96 -11.64 -2.77
CA PRO A 2 -3.23 -11.70 -4.03
C PRO A 2 -2.04 -10.72 -4.02
N CYS A 3 -0.92 -11.13 -4.61
CA CYS A 3 0.23 -10.26 -4.85
C CYS A 3 -0.16 -9.15 -5.84
N ILE A 4 -0.14 -7.91 -5.35
CA ILE A 4 -0.60 -6.75 -6.11
C ILE A 4 0.55 -6.20 -6.97
N MET A 5 0.31 -5.97 -8.26
CA MET A 5 1.29 -5.32 -9.15
C MET A 5 0.98 -3.83 -9.25
N ILE A 6 1.86 -2.99 -8.70
CA ILE A 6 1.77 -1.53 -8.83
C ILE A 6 2.96 -1.05 -9.68
N LYS A 7 2.67 -0.54 -10.89
CA LYS A 7 3.62 0.08 -11.85
C LYS A 7 4.99 -0.64 -11.94
N GLY A 8 4.98 -1.94 -12.24
CA GLY A 8 6.18 -2.72 -12.51
C GLY A 8 6.90 -3.28 -11.26
N SER A 9 6.34 -3.16 -10.06
CA SER A 9 6.87 -3.82 -8.87
C SER A 9 5.80 -4.67 -8.20
N VAL A 10 6.06 -5.98 -8.08
CA VAL A 10 5.27 -6.91 -7.26
C VAL A 10 5.32 -6.45 -5.81
N TRP A 11 4.14 -6.35 -5.18
CA TRP A 11 4.00 -6.20 -3.74
C TRP A 11 3.79 -7.58 -3.13
N ARG A 12 4.68 -7.95 -2.21
CA ARG A 12 4.53 -9.13 -1.38
C ARG A 12 3.86 -8.74 -0.08
N ASN A 13 3.10 -9.68 0.50
CA ASN A 13 2.47 -9.54 1.81
C ASN A 13 3.40 -8.95 2.89
N THR A 14 4.67 -9.36 2.89
CA THR A 14 5.67 -8.84 3.84
C THR A 14 5.90 -7.34 3.65
N GLU A 15 5.96 -6.85 2.41
CA GLU A 15 6.11 -5.43 2.09
C GLU A 15 4.85 -4.63 2.43
N ASP A 16 3.67 -5.22 2.22
CA ASP A 16 2.39 -4.63 2.61
C ASP A 16 2.27 -4.46 4.13
N GLU A 17 2.64 -5.49 4.90
CA GLU A 17 2.68 -5.43 6.36
C GLU A 17 3.72 -4.43 6.85
N LEU A 18 4.92 -4.42 6.26
CA LEU A 18 5.94 -3.43 6.60
C LEU A 18 5.45 -2.01 6.34
N LEU A 19 4.77 -1.78 5.21
CA LEU A 19 4.19 -0.50 4.87
C LEU A 19 3.12 -0.09 5.91
N LYS A 20 2.26 -1.02 6.35
CA LYS A 20 1.27 -0.76 7.41
C LYS A 20 1.91 -0.39 8.73
N VAL A 21 2.86 -1.19 9.20
CA VAL A 21 3.56 -0.92 10.46
C VAL A 21 4.31 0.41 10.39
N ALA A 22 4.97 0.68 9.27
CA ALA A 22 5.70 1.93 9.07
C ALA A 22 4.75 3.15 9.02
N VAL A 23 3.60 3.07 8.34
CA VAL A 23 2.62 4.17 8.33
C VAL A 23 1.98 4.36 9.72
N MET A 24 1.72 3.29 10.47
CA MET A 24 1.25 3.40 11.86
C MET A 24 2.31 4.04 12.77
N LYS A 25 3.59 3.75 12.55
CA LYS A 25 4.69 4.26 13.39
C LYS A 25 5.13 5.68 13.06
N TYR A 26 5.22 6.02 11.77
CA TYR A 26 5.75 7.32 11.29
C TYR A 26 4.67 8.27 10.77
N GLY A 27 3.47 7.76 10.50
CA GLY A 27 2.37 8.52 9.90
C GLY A 27 2.47 8.66 8.39
N LYS A 28 1.34 9.07 7.79
CA LYS A 28 1.14 9.29 6.34
C LYS A 28 1.82 10.54 5.76
N ASN A 29 2.69 11.20 6.53
CA ASN A 29 3.44 12.38 6.09
C ASN A 29 4.91 12.05 5.77
N GLN A 30 5.43 10.90 6.21
CA GLN A 30 6.85 10.56 6.14
C GLN A 30 7.16 9.42 5.15
N TRP A 31 6.63 9.49 3.92
CA TRP A 31 6.81 8.45 2.89
C TRP A 31 8.26 8.17 2.52
N ASN A 32 9.15 9.17 2.56
CA ASN A 32 10.58 8.96 2.32
C ASN A 32 11.21 8.06 3.39
N ARG A 33 10.83 8.26 4.66
CA ARG A 33 11.30 7.42 5.79
C ARG A 33 10.78 5.99 5.64
N ILE A 34 9.52 5.86 5.25
CA ILE A 34 8.87 4.56 5.02
C ILE A 34 9.53 3.81 3.86
N ALA A 35 9.81 4.50 2.75
CA ALA A 35 10.51 3.93 1.60
C ALA A 35 11.92 3.45 1.95
N SER A 36 12.63 4.13 2.87
CA SER A 36 13.94 3.65 3.34
C SER A 36 13.87 2.31 4.07
N LEU A 37 12.71 1.92 4.63
CA LEU A 37 12.51 0.62 5.27
C LEU A 37 12.18 -0.49 4.26
N LEU A 38 11.63 -0.11 3.10
CA LEU A 38 11.23 -1.02 2.03
C LEU A 38 12.31 -1.03 0.95
N ASN A 39 13.21 -2.01 1.03
CA ASN A 39 14.25 -2.15 0.01
C ASN A 39 13.59 -2.45 -1.35
N ARG A 40 13.84 -1.60 -2.35
CA ARG A 40 13.23 -1.59 -3.71
C ARG A 40 11.85 -0.95 -3.88
N LYS A 41 11.29 -0.26 -2.88
CA LYS A 41 10.08 0.57 -3.08
C LYS A 41 10.41 2.04 -2.92
N SER A 42 9.94 2.86 -3.86
CA SER A 42 10.05 4.30 -3.75
C SER A 42 8.94 4.90 -2.89
N ALA A 43 9.16 6.07 -2.30
CA ALA A 43 8.15 6.79 -1.51
C ALA A 43 6.85 7.03 -2.30
N LYS A 44 6.97 7.28 -3.60
CA LYS A 44 5.83 7.45 -4.51
C LYS A 44 5.01 6.17 -4.63
N GLN A 45 5.67 5.01 -4.71
CA GLN A 45 5.00 3.70 -4.74
C GLN A 45 4.38 3.36 -3.39
N CYS A 46 5.05 3.67 -2.27
CA CYS A 46 4.52 3.44 -0.93
C CYS A 46 3.25 4.25 -0.68
N LYS A 47 3.25 5.52 -1.11
CA LYS A 47 2.07 6.39 -1.04
C LYS A 47 0.94 5.81 -1.88
N ALA A 48 1.21 5.46 -3.13
CA ALA A 48 0.24 4.86 -4.05
C ALA A 48 -0.37 3.57 -3.45
N GLY A 49 0.47 2.60 -3.05
CA GLY A 49 0.03 1.36 -2.42
C GLY A 49 -0.78 1.56 -1.13
N TRP A 50 -0.44 2.58 -0.34
CA TRP A 50 -1.25 2.95 0.81
C TRP A 50 -2.65 3.41 0.41
N PHE A 51 -2.75 4.49 -0.37
CA PHE A 51 -4.02 5.11 -0.72
C PHE A 51 -4.88 4.29 -1.70
N GLU A 52 -4.29 3.35 -2.44
CA GLU A 52 -5.02 2.51 -3.41
C GLU A 52 -5.40 1.12 -2.85
N TRP A 53 -4.64 0.56 -1.88
CA TRP A 53 -4.84 -0.84 -1.47
C TRP A 53 -4.80 -1.12 0.04
N LEU A 54 -4.05 -0.34 0.83
CA LEU A 54 -3.79 -0.66 2.24
C LEU A 54 -4.49 0.26 3.23
N ASP A 55 -4.97 1.42 2.79
CA ASP A 55 -5.69 2.35 3.66
C ASP A 55 -6.98 1.67 4.16
N PRO A 56 -7.21 1.62 5.48
CA PRO A 56 -8.35 0.91 6.07
C PRO A 56 -9.70 1.57 5.73
N SER A 57 -9.69 2.81 5.25
CA SER A 57 -10.87 3.52 4.76
C SER A 57 -11.25 3.08 3.35
N ILE A 58 -10.37 2.38 2.63
CA ILE A 58 -10.69 1.75 1.35
C ILE A 58 -11.63 0.60 1.67
N LYS A 59 -12.92 0.86 1.49
CA LYS A 59 -13.93 -0.17 1.39
C LYS A 59 -13.54 -1.10 0.25
N LYS A 60 -12.95 -2.25 0.60
CA LYS A 60 -12.87 -3.44 -0.27
C LYS A 60 -14.26 -4.06 -0.42
N THR A 61 -15.28 -3.23 -0.58
CA THR A 61 -16.58 -3.69 -1.03
C THR A 61 -16.32 -4.27 -2.40
N GLU A 62 -16.50 -5.58 -2.49
CA GLU A 62 -16.87 -6.28 -3.72
C GLU A 62 -17.68 -5.31 -4.58
N TRP A 63 -17.30 -5.13 -5.85
CA TRP A 63 -18.18 -4.47 -6.80
C TRP A 63 -19.56 -5.12 -6.66
N SER A 64 -20.48 -4.47 -5.94
CA SER A 64 -21.86 -4.92 -5.86
C SER A 64 -22.34 -4.82 -7.29
N ARG A 65 -22.81 -5.96 -7.82
CA ARG A 65 -23.22 -6.17 -9.20
C ARG A 65 -24.55 -5.44 -9.50
N GLU A 66 -24.62 -4.15 -9.14
CA GLU A 66 -25.80 -3.28 -9.20
C GLU A 66 -25.54 -1.99 -10.00
N GLU A 67 -24.38 -1.85 -10.64
CA GLU A 67 -24.09 -0.77 -11.58
C GLU A 67 -23.86 -1.37 -12.98
N ASP A 68 -24.91 -1.90 -13.60
CA ASP A 68 -25.03 -2.12 -15.06
C ASP A 68 -26.29 -1.39 -15.56
#